data_AF-A0A3C1YB29-F1
#
_entry.id   AF-A0A3C1YB29-F1
#
_cell.length_a   1.000
_cell.length_b   1.000
_cell.length_c   1.000
_cell.angle_alpha   90.00
_cell.angle_beta   90.00
_cell.angle_gamma   90.00
#
_symmetry.space_group_name_H-M   'P 1'
#
loop_
_entity.id
_entity.type
_entity.pdbx_description
1 polymer ?
#
loop_
_entity_poly.entity_id
_entity_poly.type
_entity_poly.pdbx_seq_one_letter_code
_entity_poly.pdbx_strand_id
1 'polypeptide(L)' 'ACSHGCTIGQLDDEALFYLRSRGIPFKEAQAMLMYAFANDVLSNVKIPELKEKLNRIIAEKLGVELNIEV' A
#
# COMPACT_ATOMS: atom_id res chain seq x y z
N ALA A 1 31.13 -5.19 -10.02
CA ALA A 1 30.43 -6.23 -9.23
C ALA A 1 28.94 -5.90 -9.26
N CYS A 2 28.07 -6.86 -9.58
CA CYS A 2 26.62 -6.66 -9.58
C CYS A 2 26.01 -7.43 -8.40
N SER A 3 25.09 -6.80 -7.67
CA SER A 3 24.32 -7.42 -6.58
C SER A 3 22.84 -7.47 -6.95
N HIS A 4 22.16 -8.55 -6.58
CA HIS A 4 20.71 -8.70 -6.65
C HIS A 4 20.21 -9.30 -5.32
N GLY A 5 19.06 -8.84 -4.85
CA GLY A 5 18.42 -9.33 -3.64
C GLY A 5 16.91 -9.43 -3.84
N CYS A 6 16.31 -10.42 -3.20
CA CYS A 6 14.87 -10.67 -3.21
C CYS A 6 14.42 -10.98 -1.78
N THR A 7 13.32 -10.38 -1.35
CA THR A 7 12.72 -10.61 -0.04
C THR A 7 11.27 -11.01 -0.23
N ILE A 8 10.83 -12.02 0.51
CA ILE A 8 9.43 -12.47 0.59
C ILE A 8 9.02 -12.37 2.06
N GLY A 9 7.81 -11.88 2.30
CA GLY A 9 7.25 -11.74 3.65
C GLY A 9 5.73 -11.82 3.62
N GLN A 10 5.15 -11.96 4.81
CA GLN A 10 3.72 -11.81 5.03
C GLN A 10 3.43 -10.39 5.56
N LEU A 11 2.15 -10.02 5.63
CA LEU A 11 1.77 -8.80 6.31
C LEU A 11 2.07 -8.89 7.80
N ASP A 12 2.37 -7.74 8.39
CA ASP A 12 2.62 -7.63 9.83
C ASP A 12 1.28 -7.71 10.59
N ASP A 13 1.08 -8.83 11.30
CA ASP A 13 -0.11 -9.10 12.10
C ASP A 13 -0.25 -8.13 13.28
N GLU A 14 0.86 -7.63 13.84
CA GLU A 14 0.84 -6.67 14.94
C GLU A 14 0.41 -5.29 14.44
N ALA A 15 0.91 -4.86 13.28
CA ALA A 15 0.45 -3.64 12.62
C ALA A 15 -1.03 -3.74 12.23
N LEU A 16 -1.46 -4.89 11.71
CA LEU A 16 -2.86 -5.16 11.37
C LEU A 16 -3.74 -5.12 12.62
N PHE A 17 -3.32 -5.76 13.71
CA PHE A 17 -4.02 -5.72 14.99
C PHE A 17 -4.12 -4.28 15.52
N TYR A 18 -3.03 -3.51 15.44
CA TYR A 18 -3.01 -2.11 15.88
C TYR A 18 -4.01 -1.25 15.11
N LEU A 19 -4.05 -1.34 13.78
CA LEU A 19 -5.01 -0.62 12.95
C LEU A 19 -6.46 -1.01 13.30
N ARG A 20 -6.71 -2.31 13.48
CA ARG A 20 -8.04 -2.82 13.86
C ARG A 20 -8.47 -2.39 15.25
N SER A 21 -7.53 -2.28 16.20
CA SER A 21 -7.80 -1.80 17.56
C SER A 21 -8.28 -0.34 17.59
N ARG A 22 -7.94 0.43 16.54
CA ARG A 22 -8.40 1.80 16.31
C ARG A 22 -9.73 1.89 15.56
N GLY A 23 -10.40 0.76 15.34
CA GLY A 23 -11.71 0.71 14.67
C GLY A 23 -11.65 0.65 13.15
N ILE A 24 -10.46 0.51 12.55
CA ILE A 24 -10.32 0.35 11.10
C ILE A 24 -10.77 -1.06 10.72
N PRO A 25 -11.68 -1.24 9.75
CA PRO A 25 -12.10 -2.57 9.37
C PRO A 25 -10.96 -3.34 8.69
N PHE A 26 -11.04 -4.67 8.75
CA PHE A 26 -9.94 -5.56 8.37
C PHE A 26 -9.46 -5.32 6.93
N LYS A 27 -10.39 -5.10 6.00
CA LYS A 27 -10.09 -4.95 4.57
C LYS A 27 -9.29 -3.67 4.31
N GLU A 28 -9.68 -2.58 4.96
CA GLU A 28 -9.06 -1.28 4.88
C GLU A 28 -7.69 -1.30 5.55
N ALA A 29 -7.57 -1.94 6.73
CA ALA A 29 -6.30 -2.08 7.42
C ALA A 29 -5.29 -2.89 6.58
N GLN A 30 -5.72 -3.98 5.95
CA GLN A 30 -4.91 -4.76 5.02
C GLN A 30 -4.48 -3.92 3.80
N ALA A 31 -5.42 -3.18 3.21
CA ALA A 31 -5.14 -2.34 2.05
C ALA A 31 -4.17 -1.20 2.40
N MET A 32 -4.25 -0.61 3.60
CA MET A 32 -3.31 0.41 4.08
C MET A 32 -1.89 -0.13 4.14
N LEU A 33 -1.68 -1.33 4.67
CA LEU A 33 -0.35 -1.95 4.75
C LEU A 33 0.21 -2.28 3.36
N MET A 34 -0.62 -2.84 2.47
CA MET A 34 -0.23 -3.11 1.08
C MET A 34 0.08 -1.83 0.31
N TYR A 35 -0.73 -0.78 0.51
CA TYR A 35 -0.52 0.52 -0.10
C TYR A 35 0.79 1.16 0.40
N ALA A 36 1.06 1.12 1.71
CA ALA A 36 2.30 1.66 2.27
C ALA A 36 3.54 1.01 1.64
N PHE A 37 3.51 -0.31 1.43
CA PHE A 37 4.56 -1.03 0.71
C PHE A 37 4.69 -0.58 -0.75
N ALA A 38 3.58 -0.48 -1.49
CA ALA A 38 3.59 -0.04 -2.88
C ALA A 38 4.01 1.44 -3.03
N ASN A 39 3.64 2.29 -2.08
CA ASN A 39 3.87 3.73 -2.12
C ASN A 39 5.36 4.08 -2.11
N ASP A 40 6.21 3.26 -1.49
CA ASP A 40 7.66 3.43 -1.54
C ASP A 40 8.17 3.44 -3.00
N VAL A 41 7.66 2.52 -3.82
CA VAL A 41 7.96 2.48 -5.26
C VAL A 41 7.26 3.62 -6.00
N LEU A 42 5.98 3.88 -5.72
CA LEU A 42 5.21 4.95 -6.39
C LEU A 42 5.76 6.35 -6.12
N SER A 43 6.47 6.56 -5.01
CA SER A 43 7.12 7.83 -4.68
C SER A 43 8.14 8.26 -5.74
N ASN A 44 8.68 7.31 -6.51
CA ASN A 44 9.61 7.58 -7.61
C ASN A 44 8.91 8.03 -8.91
N VAL A 45 7.59 7.91 -8.99
CA VAL A 45 6.80 8.36 -10.15
C VAL A 45 6.65 9.88 -10.09
N LYS A 46 7.37 10.57 -10.99
CA LYS A 46 7.41 12.05 -11.01
C LYS A 46 6.24 12.71 -11.74
N ILE A 47 5.47 11.96 -12.50
CA ILE A 47 4.35 12.47 -13.30
C ILE A 47 3.08 12.35 -12.44
N PRO A 48 2.49 13.47 -11.97
CA PRO A 48 1.35 13.43 -11.05
C PRO A 48 0.16 12.66 -11.61
N GLU A 49 -0.18 12.86 -12.89
CA GLU A 49 -1.31 12.20 -13.56
C GLU A 49 -1.11 10.68 -13.65
N LEU A 50 0.14 10.24 -13.76
CA LEU A 50 0.48 8.82 -13.74
C LEU A 50 0.37 8.26 -12.33
N LYS A 51 0.82 8.99 -11.31
CA LYS A 51 0.70 8.60 -9.91
C LYS A 51 -0.76 8.40 -9.51
N GLU A 52 -1.62 9.35 -9.89
CA GLU A 52 -3.07 9.28 -9.66
C GLU A 52 -3.70 8.07 -10.36
N LYS A 53 -3.34 7.83 -11.61
CA LYS A 53 -3.82 6.66 -12.36
C LYS A 53 -3.39 5.34 -11.69
N LEU A 54 -2.15 5.26 -11.20
CA LEU A 54 -1.63 4.07 -10.52
C LEU A 54 -2.33 3.85 -9.18
N ASN A 55 -2.52 4.91 -8.39
CA ASN A 55 -3.27 4.84 -7.13
C ASN A 55 -4.69 4.30 -7.33
N ARG A 56 -5.39 4.76 -8.38
CA ARG A 56 -6.73 4.25 -8.72
C ARG A 56 -6.72 2.76 -9.06
N ILE A 57 -5.78 2.31 -9.88
CA ILE A 57 -5.66 0.89 -10.25
C ILE A 57 -5.36 0.03 -9.01
N ILE A 58 -4.52 0.51 -8.10
CA ILE A 58 -4.21 -0.20 -6.86
C ILE A 58 -5.44 -0.30 -5.97
N ALA A 59 -6.18 0.81 -5.78
CA ALA A 59 -7.42 0.82 -5.02
C ALA A 59 -8.46 -0.16 -5.58
N GLU A 60 -8.65 -0.19 -6.91
CA GLU A 60 -9.51 -1.16 -7.59
C GLU A 60 -9.08 -2.61 -7.34
N LYS A 61 -7.77 -2.90 -7.37
CA LYS A 61 -7.22 -4.24 -7.13
C LYS A 61 -7.36 -4.69 -5.68
N LEU A 62 -7.26 -3.77 -4.73
CA LEU A 62 -7.45 -4.02 -3.30
C LEU A 62 -8.95 -4.03 -2.91
N GLY A 63 -9.82 -3.53 -3.79
CA GLY A 63 -11.26 -3.50 -3.59
C GLY A 63 -11.69 -2.53 -2.48
N VAL A 64 -10.96 -1.43 -2.29
CA VAL A 64 -11.22 -0.41 -1.27
C VAL A 64 -11.21 0.98 -1.88
N GLU A 65 -11.95 1.92 -1.27
CA GLU A 65 -11.84 3.34 -1.58
C GLU A 65 -10.76 3.96 -0.67
N LEU A 66 -9.55 4.13 -1.22
CA LEU A 66 -8.45 4.78 -0.52
C LEU A 66 -8.52 6.29 -0.77
N ASN A 67 -9.15 7.03 0.14
CA ASN A 67 -9.10 8.49 0.17
C ASN A 67 -7.79 8.97 0.82
N ILE A 68 -6.64 8.58 0.25
CA ILE A 68 -5.33 9.03 0.72
C ILE A 68 -4.98 10.29 -0.05
N GLU A 69 -5.00 11.44 0.63
CA GLU A 69 -4.43 12.68 0.10
C GLU A 69 -2.91 12.48 -0.02
N VAL A 70 -2.41 12.52 -1.26
CA VAL A 70 -0.98 12.42 -1.61
C VAL A 70 -0.38 13.79 -1.81
#